data_AF-I7K802-F1
#
_entry.id   AF-I7K802-F1
#
_cell.length_a   1.000
_cell.length_b   1.000
_cell.length_c   1.000
_cell.angle_alpha   90.00
_cell.angle_beta   90.00
_cell.angle_gamma   90.00
#
_symmetry.space_group_name_H-M   'P 1'
#
loop_
_entity.id
_entity.type
_entity.pdbx_description
1 polymer ?
#
loop_
_entity_poly.entity_id
_entity_poly.type
_entity_poly.pdbx_seq_one_letter_code
_entity_poly.pdbx_strand_id
1 'polypeptide(L)' 'MTQKKYTQEFKDSIIKAAIETGNIALVARQNGLSKELVYKWVRQNRESNREPKANIKKSLDNSNVKNLEA' A
#
# COMPACT_ATOMS: atom_id res chain seq x y z
N MET A 1 -18.58 8.47 -10.72
CA MET A 1 -17.52 7.77 -9.97
C MET A 1 -16.88 8.76 -8.99
N THR A 2 -17.30 8.79 -7.73
CA THR A 2 -16.70 9.66 -6.71
C THR A 2 -15.37 9.04 -6.25
N GLN A 3 -14.25 9.69 -6.55
CA GLN A 3 -12.96 9.25 -5.99
C GLN A 3 -13.00 9.49 -4.49
N LYS A 4 -12.92 8.43 -3.68
CA LYS A 4 -12.68 8.55 -2.24
C LYS A 4 -11.36 9.29 -2.04
N LYS A 5 -11.42 10.54 -1.61
CA LYS A 5 -10.23 11.31 -1.25
C LYS A 5 -9.79 10.89 0.14
N TYR A 6 -8.73 10.09 0.19
CA TYR A 6 -8.02 9.82 1.44
C TYR A 6 -7.09 11.00 1.75
N THR A 7 -7.19 11.54 2.96
CA THR A 7 -6.26 12.56 3.46
C THR A 7 -4.85 12.00 3.52
N GLN A 8 -3.84 12.88 3.43
CA GLN A 8 -2.44 12.45 3.49
C GLN A 8 -2.12 11.82 4.84
N GLU A 9 -2.64 12.39 5.94
CA GLU A 9 -2.49 11.85 7.30
C GLU A 9 -3.02 10.42 7.42
N PHE A 10 -4.17 10.13 6.80
CA PHE A 10 -4.71 8.77 6.79
C PHE A 10 -3.78 7.81 6.04
N LYS A 11 -3.27 8.23 4.87
CA LYS A 11 -2.30 7.40 4.13
C LYS A 11 -1.05 7.13 4.95
N ASP A 12 -0.53 8.15 5.63
CA ASP A 12 0.69 8.07 6.43
C ASP A 12 0.53 7.10 7.61
N SER A 13 -0.60 7.19 8.32
CA SER A 13 -0.96 6.27 9.40
C SER A 13 -1.00 4.81 8.92
N ILE A 14 -1.62 4.58 7.76
CA ILE A 14 -1.70 3.24 7.15
C ILE A 14 -0.33 2.74 6.70
N ILE A 15 0.50 3.58 6.09
CA ILE A 15 1.87 3.23 5.68
C ILE A 15 2.71 2.87 6.89
N LYS A 16 2.66 3.69 7.96
CA LYS A 16 3.41 3.47 9.19
C LYS A 16 3.00 2.17 9.86
N ALA A 17 1.71 1.93 10.04
CA ALA A 17 1.20 0.69 10.62
C ALA A 17 1.60 -0.54 9.78
N ALA A 18 1.57 -0.43 8.45
CA ALA A 18 1.96 -1.51 7.55
C ALA A 18 3.47 -1.84 7.62
N ILE A 19 4.32 -0.82 7.82
CA ILE A 19 5.77 -1.00 8.01
C ILE A 19 6.05 -1.59 9.39
N GLU A 20 5.43 -1.06 10.44
CA GLU A 20 5.64 -1.46 11.84
C GLU A 20 5.16 -2.90 12.09
N THR A 21 4.00 -3.27 11.55
CA THR A 21 3.46 -4.64 11.67
C THR A 21 4.18 -5.61 10.72
N GLY A 22 4.82 -5.11 9.66
CA GLY A 22 5.35 -5.94 8.57
C GLY A 22 4.29 -6.69 7.75
N ASN A 23 2.99 -6.46 8.02
CA ASN A 23 1.88 -7.15 7.39
C ASN A 23 0.90 -6.17 6.72
N ILE A 24 1.13 -5.92 5.44
CA ILE A 24 0.34 -5.00 4.61
C ILE A 24 -1.11 -5.48 4.43
N ALA A 25 -1.32 -6.79 4.26
CA ALA A 25 -2.64 -7.36 4.01
C ALA A 25 -3.56 -7.22 5.23
N LEU A 26 -3.00 -7.38 6.43
CA LEU A 26 -3.74 -7.22 7.69
C LEU A 26 -4.21 -5.78 7.89
N VAL A 27 -3.31 -4.80 7.73
CA VAL A 27 -3.63 -3.38 7.89
C VAL A 27 -4.65 -2.91 6.84
N ALA A 28 -4.52 -3.40 5.60
CA ALA A 28 -5.48 -3.12 4.54
C ALA A 28 -6.89 -3.64 4.91
N ARG A 29 -6.99 -4.89 5.36
CA ARG A 29 -8.27 -5.50 5.78
C ARG A 29 -8.92 -4.75 6.95
N GLN A 30 -8.16 -4.38 7.98
CA GLN A 30 -8.67 -3.64 9.14
C GLN A 30 -9.26 -2.28 8.76
N ASN A 31 -8.71 -1.64 7.74
CA ASN A 31 -9.13 -0.30 7.31
C ASN A 31 -10.06 -0.32 6.08
N GLY A 32 -10.52 -1.51 5.66
CA GLY A 32 -11.38 -1.67 4.48
C GLY A 32 -10.72 -1.23 3.17
N LEU A 33 -9.40 -1.32 3.09
CA LEU A 33 -8.59 -0.96 1.93
C LEU A 33 -8.17 -2.22 1.16
N SER A 34 -7.88 -2.05 -0.13
CA SER A 34 -7.24 -3.11 -0.91
C SER A 34 -5.76 -3.19 -0.58
N LYS A 35 -5.22 -4.41 -0.49
CA LYS A 35 -3.78 -4.67 -0.30
C LYS A 35 -2.92 -3.91 -1.31
N GLU A 36 -3.37 -3.82 -2.56
CA GLU A 36 -2.67 -3.13 -3.64
C GLU A 36 -2.56 -1.62 -3.39
N LEU A 37 -3.59 -1.03 -2.79
CA LEU A 37 -3.60 0.39 -2.48
C LEU A 37 -2.56 0.72 -1.42
N VAL A 38 -2.53 -0.08 -0.34
CA VAL A 38 -1.56 0.08 0.75
C VAL A 38 -0.14 -0.19 0.25
N TYR A 39 0.06 -1.24 -0.56
CA TYR A 39 1.36 -1.54 -1.16
C TYR A 39 1.87 -0.37 -2.01
N LYS A 40 1.00 0.23 -2.83
CA LYS A 40 1.35 1.42 -3.62
C LYS A 40 1.73 2.61 -2.74
N TRP A 41 1.03 2.84 -1.65
CA TRP A 41 1.35 3.92 -0.71
C TRP A 41 2.69 3.69 -0.01
N VAL A 42 2.96 2.47 0.47
CA VAL A 42 4.24 2.12 1.10
C VAL A 42 5.39 2.29 0.10
N ARG A 43 5.21 1.86 -1.15
CA ARG A 43 6.19 2.03 -2.23
C ARG A 43 6.40 3.50 -2.57
N GLN A 44 5.31 4.27 -2.73
CA GLN A 44 5.37 5.71 -2.98
C GLN A 44 6.06 6.46 -1.83
N ASN A 45 5.84 6.08 -0.58
CA ASN A 45 6.51 6.71 0.57
C ASN A 45 8.04 6.54 0.51
N ARG A 46 8.50 5.34 0.09
CA ARG A 46 9.94 5.07 -0.11
C ARG A 46 10.53 5.80 -1.31
N GLU A 47 9.76 5.91 -2.39
CA GLU A 47 10.17 6.60 -3.62
C GLU A 47 10.10 8.13 -3.49
N SER A 48 9.16 8.67 -2.70
CA SER A 48 9.05 10.11 -2.42
C SER A 48 10.25 10.68 -1.66
N ASN A 49 10.95 9.84 -0.88
CA ASN A 49 12.23 10.23 -0.28
C ASN A 49 13.38 10.30 -1.33
N ARG A 50 13.11 9.91 -2.59
CA ARG A 50 14.05 9.89 -3.72
C ARG A 50 13.45 10.59 -4.94
N GLU A 51 13.03 11.85 -4.79
CA GLU A 51 12.61 12.76 -5.86
C GLU A 51 11.42 12.31 -6.77
N PRO A 52 10.56 13.24 -7.21
CA PRO A 52 9.30 12.88 -7.86
C PRO A 52 9.50 12.49 -9.32
N LYS A 53 9.64 11.20 -9.63
CA LYS A 53 9.46 10.70 -11.00
C LYS A 53 8.02 10.24 -11.20
N ALA A 54 7.26 11.16 -11.78
CA ALA A 54 5.92 10.94 -12.29
C ALA A 54 5.84 9.71 -13.22
N ASN A 55 4.67 9.07 -13.21
CA ASN A 55 4.20 8.12 -14.21
C ASN A 55 5.07 6.89 -14.51
N ILE A 56 4.83 5.79 -13.78
CA ILE A 56 5.05 4.47 -14.37
C ILE A 56 3.86 3.56 -14.03
N LYS A 57 3.00 3.35 -15.04
CA LYS A 57 2.23 2.10 -15.14
C LYS A 57 3.26 0.97 -15.26
N LYS A 58 3.53 0.21 -14.20
CA LYS A 58 4.30 -1.04 -14.33
C LYS A 58 3.63 -2.16 -13.55
N SER A 59 3.18 -3.13 -14.36
CA SER A 59 3.07 -4.57 -14.14
C SER A 59 2.93 -5.03 -12.69
N LEU A 60 1.73 -5.53 -12.39
CA LEU A 60 1.42 -6.31 -11.20
C LEU A 60 2.23 -7.61 -11.25
N ASP A 61 3.39 -7.64 -10.60
CA ASP A 61 4.10 -8.89 -10.34
C ASP A 61 3.33 -9.69 -9.28
N ASN A 62 2.75 -10.80 -9.73
CA ASN A 62 2.08 -11.79 -8.91
C ASN A 62 3.13 -12.60 -8.14
N SER A 63 3.70 -12.03 -7.10
CA SER A 63 4.36 -12.82 -6.06
C SER A 63 3.30 -13.21 -5.03
N ASN A 64 2.51 -14.23 -5.40
CA ASN A 64 1.52 -14.88 -4.56
C ASN A 64 2.19 -15.33 -3.25
N VAL A 65 1.95 -14.57 -2.19
CA VAL A 65 2.25 -14.96 -0.81
C VAL A 65 1.68 -16.36 -0.58
N LYS A 66 2.56 -17.32 -0.29
CA LYS A 66 2.22 -18.71 -0.01
C LYS A 66 1.09 -18.77 1.01
N ASN A 67 -0.09 -19.17 0.54
CA ASN A 67 -1.18 -19.60 1.39
C ASN A 67 -0.75 -20.85 2.17
N LEU A 68 -1.02 -20.78 3.46
CA LEU A 68 -1.02 -21.82 4.45
C LEU A 68 -2.24 -22.73 4.21
N GLU A 69 -2.02 -24.01 3.91
CA GLU A 69 -2.98 -25.13 3.92
C GLU A 69 -2.10 -26.39 3.80
N ALA A 70 -2.14 -27.43 4.64
CA ALA A 70 -2.92 -27.80 5.82
C ALA A 70 -2.02 -28.64 6.75
#